data_AF-A0A850MMC1-F1
#
_entry.id   AF-A0A850MMC1-F1
#
_cell.length_a   1.000
_cell.length_b   1.000
_cell.length_c   1.000
_cell.angle_alpha   90.00
_cell.angle_beta   90.00
_cell.angle_gamma   90.00
#
_symmetry.space_group_name_H-M   'P 1'
#
loop_
_entity.id
_entity.type
_entity.pdbx_description
1 polymer ?
#
loop_
_entity_poly.entity_id
_entity_poly.type
_entity_poly.pdbx_seq_one_letter_code
_entity_poly.pdbx_strand_id
1 'polypeptide(L)'
;MELADLEKRIELAAKLIKKARRIVAFTGAGISTESGIRDFRGPNGLWKQEDPMKWAHINAFLENPGGYWERAADPNRSIKFDEVEPNLGHKGLVELEK
;
A
#
# COMPACT_ATOMS: atom_id res chain seq x y z
N MET A 1 17.84 14.26 0.00
CA MET A 1 16.89 15.38 -0.03
C MET A 1 17.00 16.07 1.31
N GLU A 2 17.32 17.36 1.35
CA GLU A 2 17.39 18.07 2.63
C GLU A 2 15.98 18.23 3.22
N LEU A 3 15.87 18.13 4.55
CA LEU A 3 14.60 18.24 5.28
C LEU A 3 13.85 19.55 4.94
N ALA A 4 14.59 20.65 4.78
CA ALA A 4 14.05 21.95 4.42
C ALA A 4 13.41 21.99 3.00
N ASP A 5 13.83 21.13 2.07
CA ASP A 5 13.19 21.02 0.74
C ASP A 5 11.86 20.27 0.85
N LEU A 6 11.80 19.23 1.68
CA LEU A 6 10.60 18.44 1.90
C LEU A 6 9.49 19.28 2.55
N GLU A 7 9.81 20.03 3.60
CA GLU A 7 8.85 20.90 4.29
C GLU A 7 8.22 21.92 3.34
N LYS A 8 9.05 22.57 2.50
CA LYS A 8 8.57 23.53 1.48
C LYS A 8 7.62 22.88 0.48
N ARG A 9 7.91 21.64 0.04
CA ARG A 9 7.04 20.89 -0.88
C ARG A 9 5.72 20.50 -0.23
N ILE A 10 5.74 20.11 1.04
CA ILE A 10 4.53 19.79 1.81
C ILE A 10 3.65 21.04 1.95
N GLU A 11 4.22 22.18 2.31
CA GLU A 11 3.49 23.44 2.39
C GLU A 11 2.87 23.86 1.05
N LEU A 12 3.62 23.69 -0.05
CA LEU A 12 3.13 23.97 -1.38
C LEU A 12 1.95 23.05 -1.73
N ALA A 13 2.08 21.75 -1.47
CA ALA A 13 1.01 20.78 -1.69
C ALA A 13 -0.26 21.14 -0.90
N ALA A 14 -0.14 21.49 0.38
CA ALA A 14 -1.25 21.92 1.21
C ALA A 14 -1.96 23.17 0.64
N LYS A 15 -1.19 24.16 0.16
CA LYS A 15 -1.73 25.37 -0.50
C LYS A 15 -2.50 25.05 -1.78
N LEU A 16 -2.01 24.10 -2.57
CA LEU A 16 -2.66 23.65 -3.81
C LEU A 16 -3.95 22.88 -3.51
N ILE A 17 -3.89 21.94 -2.55
CA ILE A 17 -5.04 21.16 -2.08
C ILE A 17 -6.16 22.08 -1.59
N LYS A 18 -5.85 23.07 -0.75
CA LYS A 18 -6.84 24.04 -0.23
C LYS A 18 -7.56 24.85 -1.30
N LYS A 19 -6.96 25.04 -2.47
CA LYS A 19 -7.54 25.79 -3.60
C LYS A 19 -8.24 24.88 -4.63
N ALA A 20 -8.03 23.57 -4.55
CA ALA A 20 -8.59 22.62 -5.50
C ALA A 20 -10.10 22.48 -5.30
N ARG A 21 -10.85 22.33 -6.40
CA ARG A 21 -12.29 22.03 -6.35
C ARG A 21 -12.58 20.54 -6.46
N ARG A 22 -11.61 19.76 -6.94
CA ARG A 22 -11.67 18.31 -7.16
C ARG A 22 -10.29 17.73 -6.95
N ILE A 23 -10.19 16.72 -6.10
CA ILE A 23 -8.93 16.05 -5.76
C ILE A 23 -9.08 14.58 -6.12
N VAL A 24 -8.02 13.99 -6.66
CA VAL A 24 -7.91 12.56 -6.93
C VAL A 24 -6.65 12.07 -6.26
N ALA A 25 -6.77 11.07 -5.40
CA ALA A 25 -5.63 10.40 -4.77
C ALA A 25 -5.31 9.10 -5.53
N PHE A 26 -4.09 9.00 -6.06
CA PHE A 26 -3.56 7.75 -6.58
C PHE A 26 -2.78 7.05 -5.47
N THR A 27 -3.25 5.88 -5.05
CA THR A 27 -2.63 5.10 -3.97
C THR A 27 -2.13 3.76 -4.50
N GLY A 28 -1.28 3.13 -3.70
CA GLY A 28 -0.84 1.75 -3.88
C GLY A 28 -0.52 1.14 -2.53
N ALA A 29 -0.01 -0.10 -2.50
CA ALA A 29 0.27 -0.82 -1.25
C ALA A 29 1.18 -0.06 -0.25
N GLY A 30 2.01 0.87 -0.74
CA GLY A 30 2.86 1.73 0.09
C GLY A 30 2.11 2.49 1.18
N ILE A 31 0.87 2.93 0.92
CA ILE A 31 0.06 3.66 1.91
C ILE A 31 -0.25 2.81 3.16
N SER A 32 -0.20 1.48 3.04
CA SER A 32 -0.53 0.53 4.11
C SER A 32 0.70 -0.01 4.85
N THR A 33 1.91 0.39 4.46
CA THR A 33 3.15 -0.10 5.10
C THR A 33 3.25 0.34 6.56
N GLU A 34 2.83 1.56 6.88
CA GLU A 34 2.75 2.06 8.26
C GLU A 34 1.61 1.41 9.07
N SER A 35 0.70 0.70 8.41
CA SER A 35 -0.31 -0.15 9.07
C SER A 35 0.19 -1.59 9.27
N GLY A 36 1.48 -1.86 9.01
CA GLY A 36 2.07 -3.21 9.15
C GLY A 36 1.82 -4.14 7.97
N ILE A 37 1.13 -3.68 6.91
CA ILE A 37 0.94 -4.46 5.68
C ILE A 37 2.14 -4.23 4.76
N ARG A 38 2.93 -5.28 4.53
CA ARG A 38 4.07 -5.22 3.60
C ARG A 38 3.59 -4.87 2.19
N ASP A 39 4.33 -3.99 1.53
CA ASP A 39 4.14 -3.76 0.10
C ASP A 39 4.76 -4.90 -0.73
N PHE A 40 4.64 -4.77 -2.05
CA PHE A 40 5.15 -5.77 -2.97
C PHE A 40 6.62 -5.59 -3.33
N ARG A 41 7.08 -4.33 -3.48
CA ARG A 41 8.35 -3.99 -4.16
C ARG A 41 9.27 -3.06 -3.37
N GLY A 42 8.84 -2.54 -2.23
CA GLY A 42 9.62 -1.61 -1.42
C GLY A 42 10.83 -2.26 -0.75
N PRO A 43 11.51 -1.53 0.15
CA PRO A 43 12.69 -2.03 0.85
C PRO A 43 12.48 -3.40 1.50
N ASN A 44 11.30 -3.63 2.07
CA ASN A 44 10.88 -4.86 2.74
C ASN A 44 9.79 -5.63 1.95
N GLY A 45 9.70 -5.41 0.64
CA GLY A 45 8.61 -5.91 -0.19
C GLY A 45 8.58 -7.43 -0.38
N LEU A 46 7.39 -7.99 -0.56
CA LEU A 46 7.15 -9.42 -0.71
C LEU A 46 7.97 -10.07 -1.83
N TRP A 47 8.13 -9.39 -2.97
CA TRP A 47 8.81 -9.95 -4.15
C TRP A 47 10.33 -10.02 -4.05
N LYS A 48 10.91 -9.58 -2.93
CA LYS A 48 12.32 -9.86 -2.61
C LYS A 48 12.51 -11.26 -2.03
N GLN A 49 11.44 -11.87 -1.52
CA GLN A 49 11.46 -13.17 -0.85
C GLN A 49 10.74 -14.26 -1.66
N GLU A 50 9.84 -13.85 -2.56
CA GLU A 50 9.00 -14.75 -3.35
C GLU A 50 9.01 -14.36 -4.83
N ASP A 51 8.92 -15.35 -5.70
CA ASP A 51 8.79 -15.12 -7.14
C ASP A 51 7.36 -14.68 -7.50
N PRO A 52 7.15 -13.45 -7.99
CA PRO A 52 5.82 -12.99 -8.42
C PRO A 52 5.27 -13.80 -9.58
N MET A 53 6.10 -14.43 -10.42
CA MET A 53 5.61 -15.25 -11.54
C MET A 53 4.92 -16.53 -11.06
N LYS A 54 5.19 -16.97 -9.83
CA LYS A 54 4.52 -18.11 -9.22
C LYS A 54 3.17 -17.75 -8.58
N TRP A 55 3.03 -16.54 -8.04
CA TRP A 55 1.90 -16.18 -7.17
C TRP A 55 1.02 -15.04 -7.69
N ALA A 56 1.53 -14.21 -8.60
CA ALA A 56 0.86 -13.01 -9.12
C ALA A 56 0.79 -13.03 -10.66
N HIS A 57 0.78 -14.22 -11.27
CA HIS A 57 0.64 -14.41 -12.71
C HIS A 57 -0.56 -15.28 -13.03
N ILE A 58 -1.38 -14.86 -14.00
CA ILE A 58 -2.64 -15.53 -14.32
C ILE A 58 -2.43 -16.99 -14.76
N ASN A 59 -1.40 -17.29 -15.53
CA ASN A 59 -1.13 -18.67 -15.96
C ASN A 59 -0.79 -19.58 -14.77
N ALA A 60 0.00 -19.10 -13.80
CA ALA A 60 0.32 -19.87 -12.61
C ALA A 60 -0.92 -20.15 -11.75
N PHE A 61 -1.83 -19.16 -11.65
CA PHE A 61 -3.12 -19.36 -11.00
C PHE A 61 -3.98 -20.39 -11.73
N LEU A 62 -4.09 -20.31 -13.06
CA LEU A 62 -4.89 -21.25 -13.86
C LEU A 62 -4.35 -22.68 -13.83
N GLU A 63 -3.02 -22.85 -13.75
CA GLU A 63 -2.37 -24.15 -13.60
C GLU A 63 -2.65 -24.79 -12.24
N ASN A 64 -2.65 -24.00 -11.17
CA ASN A 64 -2.95 -24.50 -9.81
C ASN A 64 -3.69 -23.46 -8.95
N PRO A 65 -5.03 -23.34 -9.10
CA PRO A 65 -5.81 -22.41 -8.31
C PRO A 65 -5.79 -22.75 -6.80
N GLY A 66 -5.74 -24.05 -6.47
CA GLY A 66 -5.72 -24.53 -5.08
C GLY A 66 -4.47 -24.08 -4.33
N GLY A 67 -3.29 -24.21 -4.95
CA GLY A 67 -2.03 -23.79 -4.35
C GLY A 67 -1.96 -22.29 -4.08
N TYR A 68 -2.60 -21.45 -4.91
CA TYR A 68 -2.75 -20.03 -4.61
C TYR A 68 -3.54 -19.80 -3.33
N TRP A 69 -4.71 -20.45 -3.19
CA TRP A 69 -5.56 -20.29 -2.01
C TRP A 69 -4.92 -20.87 -0.74
N GLU A 70 -4.22 -21.99 -0.83
CA GLU A 70 -3.43 -22.54 0.28
C GLU A 70 -2.36 -21.54 0.75
N ARG A 71 -1.62 -20.92 -0.19
CA ARG A 71 -0.62 -19.88 0.12
C ARG A 71 -1.24 -18.59 0.65
N ALA A 72 -2.45 -18.24 0.21
CA ALA A 72 -3.18 -17.07 0.70
C ALA A 72 -3.74 -17.30 2.12
N ALA A 73 -4.14 -18.53 2.44
CA ALA A 73 -4.68 -18.94 3.73
C ALA A 73 -3.61 -19.30 4.78
N ASP A 74 -2.32 -19.41 4.40
CA ASP A 74 -1.22 -19.66 5.32
C ASP A 74 -1.21 -18.59 6.44
N PRO A 75 -1.47 -18.95 7.71
CA PRO A 75 -1.60 -17.99 8.81
C PRO A 75 -0.30 -17.21 9.09
N ASN A 76 0.85 -17.72 8.64
CA ASN A 76 2.13 -17.02 8.76
C ASN A 76 2.36 -15.97 7.66
N ARG A 77 1.51 -15.98 6.62
CA ARG A 77 1.60 -15.07 5.47
C ARG A 77 0.36 -14.19 5.30
N SER A 78 -0.80 -14.68 5.72
CA SER A 78 -2.06 -13.97 5.63
C SER A 78 -2.01 -12.71 6.48
N ILE A 79 -2.52 -11.61 5.92
CA ILE A 79 -2.75 -10.39 6.70
C ILE A 79 -3.83 -10.72 7.73
N LYS A 80 -3.53 -10.48 9.00
CA LYS A 80 -4.51 -10.58 10.07
C LYS A 80 -5.30 -9.28 10.12
N PHE A 81 -6.32 -9.19 9.27
CA PHE A 81 -7.09 -7.94 9.10
C PHE A 81 -7.72 -7.44 10.41
N ASP A 82 -8.08 -8.34 11.33
CA ASP A 82 -8.62 -7.97 12.65
C ASP A 82 -7.58 -7.30 13.57
N GLU A 83 -6.29 -7.38 13.26
CA GLU A 83 -5.19 -6.77 14.01
C GLU A 83 -4.63 -5.50 13.33
N VAL A 84 -5.23 -5.06 12.21
CA VAL A 84 -4.70 -3.96 11.37
C VAL A 84 -5.64 -2.76 11.35
N GLU A 85 -5.09 -1.58 11.59
CA GLU A 85 -5.84 -0.31 11.62
C GLU A 85 -5.35 0.69 10.56
N PRO A 86 -6.22 1.58 10.05
CA PRO A 86 -5.81 2.67 9.17
C PRO A 86 -4.80 3.61 9.85
N ASN A 87 -3.65 3.83 9.20
CA ASN A 87 -2.66 4.79 9.66
C ASN A 87 -3.03 6.26 9.34
N LEU A 88 -2.14 7.19 9.68
CA LEU A 88 -2.33 8.63 9.48
C LEU A 88 -2.55 9.02 8.01
N GLY A 89 -1.92 8.33 7.05
CA GLY A 89 -2.13 8.58 5.63
C GLY A 89 -3.58 8.32 5.20
N HIS A 90 -4.17 7.21 5.65
CA HIS A 90 -5.58 6.90 5.40
C HIS A 90 -6.51 7.91 6.07
N LYS A 91 -6.26 8.22 7.35
CA LYS A 91 -7.07 9.19 8.13
C LYS A 91 -7.02 10.59 7.51
N GLY A 92 -5.87 11.01 7.02
CA GLY A 92 -5.71 12.27 6.30
C GLY A 92 -6.53 12.33 5.01
N LEU A 93 -6.63 11.24 4.26
CA LEU A 93 -7.51 11.19 3.08
C LEU A 93 -8.99 11.32 3.46
N VAL A 94 -9.42 10.68 4.55
CA VAL A 94 -10.79 10.81 5.09
C VAL A 94 -11.09 12.25 5.52
N GLU A 95 -10.11 12.96 6.10
CA GLU A 95 -10.26 14.36 6.45
C GLU A 95 -10.38 15.27 5.21
N LEU A 96 -9.66 14.95 4.13
CA LEU A 96 -9.67 15.70 2.87
C LEU A 96 -10.91 15.47 1.99
N GLU A 97 -11.66 14.39 2.21
CA GLU A 97 -12.90 14.11 1.49
C GLU A 97 -14.06 15.03 1.91
N LYS A 98 -14.00 15.58 3.13
CA LYS A 98 -15.04 16.44 3.71
C LYS A 98 -15.07 17.84 3.11
#